data_AF-A0A3N5PB78-F1
#
_entry.id   AF-A0A3N5PB78-F1
#
_cell.length_a   1.000
_cell.length_b   1.000
_cell.length_c   1.000
_cell.angle_alpha   90.00
_cell.angle_beta   90.00
_cell.angle_gamma   90.00
#
_symmetry.space_group_name_H-M   'P 1'
#
loop_
_entity.id
_entity.type
_entity.pdbx_description
1 polymer ?
#
loop_
_entity_poly.entity_id
_entity_poly.type
_entity_poly.pdbx_seq_one_letter_code
_entity_poly.pdbx_strand_id
1 'polypeptide(L)'
;MTVRKVKFLPSGRIVLVEDGETISQAARKAGVHINAACGGSGLCGKCRVLLESGIIEGGKSEKLTKQDYASGIRQACLSVIKSDLVIQIPKESVLDTGVLDTAVPVRHKARMYVFDIEQLKEEGIFASPVDKLFLELSRPSPAYSIADAGRLIKGLADQYDEHGMVIELQVLRRLRRILREDDFRVTVTLSRSVRRHFRTRVINI
;
A
#
# COMPACT_ATOMS: atom_id res chain seq x y z
N MET A 1 33.96 15.11 8.98
CA MET A 1 32.98 14.10 9.38
C MET A 1 33.71 12.77 9.48
N THR A 2 33.79 12.19 10.68
CA THR A 2 34.48 10.91 10.88
C THR A 2 33.50 9.79 10.55
N VAL A 3 33.80 9.03 9.50
CA VAL A 3 32.97 7.91 9.05
C VAL A 3 33.48 6.63 9.70
N ARG A 4 32.57 5.77 10.17
CA ARG A 4 32.90 4.50 10.82
C ARG A 4 32.22 3.32 10.15
N LYS A 5 32.90 2.19 10.14
CA LYS A 5 32.47 0.95 9.50
C LYS A 5 31.85 0.00 10.52
N VAL A 6 30.61 -0.41 10.28
CA VAL A 6 29.89 -1.36 11.13
C VAL A 6 29.55 -2.61 10.33
N LYS A 7 29.94 -3.77 10.84
CA LYS A 7 29.64 -5.09 10.27
C LYS A 7 28.63 -5.84 11.14
N PHE A 8 27.55 -6.34 10.53
CA PHE A 8 26.49 -7.09 11.21
C PHE A 8 26.54 -8.59 10.87
N LEU A 9 26.73 -9.43 11.88
CA LEU A 9 26.68 -10.89 11.78
C LEU A 9 25.34 -11.43 12.32
N PRO A 10 24.79 -12.52 11.74
CA PRO A 10 25.35 -13.36 10.66
C PRO A 10 25.12 -12.82 9.23
N SER A 11 24.37 -11.73 9.07
CA SER A 11 23.97 -11.21 7.75
C SER A 11 25.11 -10.81 6.81
N GLY A 12 26.33 -10.62 7.35
CA GLY A 12 27.52 -10.20 6.62
C GLY A 12 27.48 -8.74 6.13
N ARG A 13 26.41 -7.99 6.43
CA ARG A 13 26.20 -6.65 5.89
C ARG A 13 27.12 -5.63 6.55
N ILE A 14 27.63 -4.72 5.74
CA ILE A 14 28.55 -3.66 6.16
C ILE A 14 27.91 -2.32 5.81
N VAL A 15 27.94 -1.38 6.74
CA VAL A 15 27.45 -0.01 6.55
C VAL A 15 28.48 1.00 7.05
N LEU A 16 28.50 2.15 6.38
CA LEU A 16 29.26 3.32 6.82
C LEU A 16 28.29 4.28 7.52
N VAL A 17 28.65 4.69 8.73
CA VAL A 17 27.84 5.58 9.56
C VAL A 17 28.65 6.76 10.06
N GLU A 18 27.96 7.85 10.37
CA GLU A 18 28.57 9.02 10.96
C GLU A 18 28.79 8.83 12.47
N ASP A 19 29.68 9.65 13.03
CA ASP A 19 29.88 9.70 14.47
C ASP A 19 28.59 10.13 15.19
N GLY A 20 28.29 9.49 16.32
CA GLY A 20 27.10 9.77 17.13
C GLY A 20 25.87 8.92 16.77
N GLU A 21 25.89 8.15 15.68
CA GLU A 21 24.80 7.23 15.37
C GLU A 21 24.75 6.04 16.34
N THR A 22 23.53 5.56 16.58
CA THR A 22 23.32 4.35 17.38
C THR A 22 23.44 3.09 16.53
N ILE A 23 23.75 1.95 17.17
CA ILE A 23 23.75 0.64 16.52
C ILE A 23 22.40 0.36 15.82
N SER A 24 21.29 0.75 16.45
CA SER A 24 19.96 0.55 15.87
C SER A 24 19.72 1.33 14.57
N GLN A 25 20.27 2.54 14.46
CA GLN A 25 20.21 3.36 13.24
C GLN A 25 21.11 2.77 12.16
N ALA A 26 22.32 2.37 12.53
CA ALA A 26 23.25 1.68 11.63
C ALA A 26 22.63 0.40 11.06
N ALA A 27 21.96 -0.40 11.90
CA ALA A 27 21.28 -1.62 11.48
C ALA A 27 20.16 -1.32 10.48
N ARG A 28 19.34 -0.29 10.75
CA ARG A 28 18.29 0.16 9.81
C ARG A 28 18.86 0.57 8.45
N LYS A 29 19.97 1.33 8.44
CA LYS A 29 20.68 1.71 7.19
C LYS A 29 21.24 0.49 6.45
N ALA A 30 21.73 -0.51 7.17
CA ALA A 30 22.17 -1.79 6.61
C ALA A 30 21.01 -2.72 6.19
N GLY A 31 19.75 -2.32 6.41
CA GLY A 31 18.55 -3.15 6.20
C GLY A 31 18.47 -4.36 7.14
N VAL A 32 19.24 -4.35 8.23
CA VAL A 32 19.29 -5.41 9.23
C VAL A 32 18.24 -5.13 10.30
N HIS A 33 17.35 -6.09 10.55
CA HIS A 33 16.28 -5.92 11.52
C HIS A 33 16.76 -6.27 12.93
N ILE A 34 16.59 -5.34 13.87
CA ILE A 34 16.78 -5.55 15.31
C ILE A 34 15.44 -5.26 16.00
N ASN A 35 14.99 -6.15 16.88
CA ASN A 35 13.73 -5.97 17.60
C ASN A 35 13.78 -4.74 18.54
N ALA A 36 13.15 -3.65 18.13
CA ALA A 36 13.07 -2.40 18.89
C ALA A 36 11.61 -1.98 19.11
N ALA A 37 10.83 -2.85 19.76
CA ALA A 37 9.40 -2.62 20.01
C ALA A 37 9.05 -1.28 20.68
N CYS A 38 9.93 -0.75 21.53
CA CYS A 38 9.75 0.56 22.19
C CYS A 38 10.21 1.78 21.36
N GLY A 39 10.53 1.59 20.08
CA GLY A 39 10.98 2.68 19.20
C GLY A 39 12.38 3.21 19.48
N GLY A 40 13.15 2.58 20.38
CA GLY A 40 14.51 2.99 20.71
C GLY A 40 14.67 3.78 22.02
N SER A 41 13.63 3.80 22.85
CA SER A 41 13.62 4.48 24.17
C SER A 41 14.32 3.70 25.30
N GLY A 42 14.90 2.51 25.03
CA GLY A 42 15.58 1.71 26.05
C GLY A 42 14.67 0.96 27.04
N LEU A 43 13.35 1.08 26.91
CA LEU A 43 12.39 0.56 27.90
C LEU A 43 12.13 -0.95 27.80
N CYS A 44 12.10 -1.50 26.58
CA CYS A 44 11.63 -2.89 26.36
C CYS A 44 12.70 -3.97 26.58
N GLY A 45 13.99 -3.63 26.49
CA GLY A 45 15.09 -4.59 26.61
C GLY A 45 15.29 -5.58 25.46
N LYS A 46 14.47 -5.55 24.40
CA LYS A 46 14.47 -6.55 23.32
C LYS A 46 15.55 -6.36 22.25
N CYS A 47 16.16 -5.17 22.18
CA CYS A 47 17.16 -4.83 21.16
C CYS A 47 18.59 -5.29 21.53
N ARG A 48 18.72 -6.55 21.94
CA ARG A 48 20.00 -7.09 22.45
C ARG A 48 20.94 -7.36 21.28
N VAL A 49 22.18 -6.93 21.42
CA VAL A 49 23.25 -7.18 20.45
C VAL A 49 24.52 -7.57 21.19
N LEU A 50 25.34 -8.43 20.58
CA LEU A 50 26.64 -8.80 21.11
C LEU A 50 27.72 -8.00 20.39
N LEU A 51 28.54 -7.29 21.15
CA LEU A 51 29.69 -6.58 20.63
C LEU A 51 30.87 -7.56 20.54
N GLU A 52 31.28 -7.95 19.34
CA GLU A 52 32.47 -8.79 19.15
C GLU A 52 33.76 -7.96 19.12
N SER A 53 33.73 -6.79 18.48
CA SER A 53 34.87 -5.89 18.44
C SER A 53 34.46 -4.43 18.26
N GLY A 54 35.32 -3.54 18.75
CA GLY A 54 35.17 -2.09 18.69
C GLY A 54 34.74 -1.45 20.00
N ILE A 55 34.54 -0.14 19.97
CA ILE A 55 34.26 0.71 21.11
C ILE A 55 32.91 1.37 20.89
N ILE A 56 32.04 1.21 21.89
CA ILE A 56 30.74 1.86 21.96
C ILE A 56 30.63 2.62 23.27
N GLU A 57 29.77 3.63 23.26
CA GLU A 57 29.39 4.37 24.46
C GLU A 57 27.93 4.04 24.82
N GLY A 58 27.66 3.79 26.10
CA GLY A 58 26.32 3.47 26.58
C GLY A 58 25.92 2.00 26.41
N GLY A 59 24.67 1.76 26.03
CA GLY A 59 24.14 0.41 25.81
C GLY A 59 23.76 -0.36 27.09
N LYS A 60 23.77 0.29 28.25
CA LYS A 60 23.33 -0.27 29.53
C LYS A 60 21.96 0.28 29.91
N SER A 61 21.04 -0.60 30.30
CA SER A 61 19.79 -0.20 30.97
C SER A 61 19.47 -1.18 32.09
N GLU A 62 18.45 -0.86 32.88
CA GLU A 62 17.97 -1.69 33.99
C GLU A 62 17.47 -3.08 33.55
N LYS A 63 17.12 -3.24 32.26
CA LYS A 63 16.63 -4.51 31.70
C LYS A 63 17.75 -5.46 31.26
N LEU A 64 19.02 -5.08 31.46
CA LEU A 64 20.16 -5.92 31.14
C LEU A 64 20.83 -6.39 32.44
N THR A 65 21.03 -7.70 32.59
CA THR A 65 21.71 -8.21 33.78
C THR A 65 23.19 -7.84 33.75
N LYS A 66 23.83 -7.80 34.94
CA LYS A 66 25.27 -7.54 35.04
C LYS A 66 26.10 -8.61 34.30
N GLN A 67 25.63 -9.86 34.29
CA GLN A 67 26.26 -10.97 33.58
C GLN A 67 26.20 -10.77 32.07
N ASP A 68 25.05 -10.37 31.53
CA ASP A 68 24.90 -10.06 30.10
C ASP A 68 25.79 -8.89 29.66
N TYR A 69 25.88 -7.86 30.49
CA TYR A 69 26.77 -6.74 30.19
C TYR A 69 28.25 -7.17 30.24
N ALA A 70 28.62 -8.07 31.16
CA ALA A 70 29.98 -8.61 31.23
C ALA A 70 30.31 -9.51 30.02
N SER A 71 29.34 -10.25 29.49
CA SER A 71 29.51 -11.08 28.29
C SER A 71 29.52 -10.31 26.97
N GLY A 72 29.45 -8.97 27.02
CA GLY A 72 29.50 -8.12 25.82
C GLY A 72 28.12 -7.84 25.20
N ILE A 73 27.03 -8.25 25.83
CA ILE A 73 25.68 -7.92 25.38
C ILE A 73 25.36 -6.46 25.71
N ARG A 74 24.76 -5.77 24.75
CA ARG A 74 24.45 -4.34 24.79
C ARG A 74 23.07 -4.10 24.19
N GLN A 75 22.47 -2.96 24.52
CA GLN A 75 21.23 -2.53 23.89
C GLN A 75 21.49 -1.64 22.69
N ALA A 76 21.13 -2.10 21.51
CA ALA A 76 21.43 -1.43 20.25
C ALA A 76 20.89 0.00 20.16
N CYS A 77 19.74 0.28 20.78
CA CYS A 77 19.13 1.62 20.75
C CYS A 77 19.82 2.65 21.66
N LEU A 78 20.52 2.21 22.70
CA LEU A 78 21.25 3.07 23.64
C LEU A 78 22.76 3.06 23.42
N SER A 79 23.24 2.32 22.42
CA SER A 79 24.66 2.14 22.14
C SER A 79 25.09 3.07 21.03
N VAL A 80 25.90 4.07 21.35
CA VAL A 80 26.49 5.03 20.41
C VAL A 80 27.81 4.49 19.89
N ILE A 81 28.01 4.58 18.58
CA ILE A 81 29.17 4.02 17.88
C ILE A 81 30.35 4.98 18.03
N LYS A 82 31.53 4.50 18.48
CA LYS A 82 32.76 5.32 18.66
C LYS A 82 33.98 4.83 17.87
N SER A 83 33.95 3.61 17.37
CA SER A 83 34.96 3.08 16.44
C SER A 83 34.30 2.21 15.37
N ASP A 84 35.11 1.63 14.49
CA ASP A 84 34.64 0.52 13.65
C ASP A 84 34.20 -0.64 14.55
N LEU A 85 33.06 -1.26 14.21
CA LEU A 85 32.42 -2.28 15.04
C LEU A 85 32.13 -3.56 14.27
N VAL A 86 32.24 -4.69 14.97
CA VAL A 86 31.63 -5.96 14.56
C VAL A 86 30.59 -6.35 15.60
N ILE A 87 29.36 -6.52 15.13
CA ILE A 87 28.19 -6.74 15.97
C ILE A 87 27.53 -8.03 15.54
N GLN A 88 27.34 -8.94 16.49
CA GLN A 88 26.58 -10.16 16.30
C GLN A 88 25.16 -9.98 16.84
N ILE A 89 24.16 -10.33 16.05
CA ILE A 89 22.74 -10.24 16.42
C ILE A 89 22.27 -11.61 16.92
N PRO A 90 21.92 -11.76 18.21
CA PRO A 90 21.41 -13.01 18.76
C PRO A 90 20.08 -13.39 18.12
N LYS A 91 19.81 -14.69 17.97
CA LYS A 91 18.55 -15.21 17.40
C LYS A 91 17.31 -14.68 18.12
N GLU A 92 17.38 -14.44 19.44
CA GLU A 92 16.28 -13.86 20.23
C GLU A 92 15.89 -12.43 19.80
N SER A 93 16.83 -11.68 19.23
CA SER A 93 16.63 -10.31 18.74
C SER A 93 16.25 -10.26 17.26
N VAL A 94 16.37 -11.40 16.56
CA VAL A 94 15.83 -11.64 15.23
C VAL A 94 14.38 -12.13 15.43
N LEU A 95 13.41 -11.50 14.76
CA LEU A 95 12.05 -12.04 14.77
C LEU A 95 12.07 -13.42 14.10
N ASP A 96 11.46 -14.40 14.74
CA ASP A 96 11.36 -15.77 14.24
C ASP A 96 10.87 -15.77 12.79
N THR A 97 11.71 -16.29 11.91
CA THR A 97 11.73 -16.10 10.47
C THR A 97 10.75 -17.05 9.77
N GLY A 98 9.54 -17.23 10.30
CA GLY A 98 8.45 -17.89 9.57
C GLY A 98 7.90 -17.05 8.41
N VAL A 99 8.31 -15.79 8.29
CA VAL A 99 7.76 -14.81 7.32
C VAL A 99 8.86 -14.06 6.53
N LEU A 100 10.14 -14.22 6.87
CA LEU A 100 11.24 -13.39 6.35
C LEU A 100 12.26 -14.12 5.46
N ASP A 101 12.13 -15.44 5.27
CA ASP A 101 12.87 -16.18 4.22
C ASP A 101 12.24 -16.03 2.84
N THR A 102 11.17 -15.24 2.73
CA THR A 102 10.94 -14.52 1.48
C THR A 102 12.11 -13.56 1.38
N ALA A 103 13.15 -13.93 0.64
CA ALA A 103 14.12 -12.98 0.12
C ALA A 103 13.31 -11.82 -0.42
N VAL A 104 13.22 -10.71 0.32
CA VAL A 104 12.61 -9.49 -0.20
C VAL A 104 13.63 -9.09 -1.24
N PRO A 105 13.36 -9.34 -2.55
CA PRO A 105 14.32 -8.95 -3.56
C PRO A 105 14.55 -7.47 -3.33
N VAL A 106 15.82 -7.06 -3.30
CA VAL A 106 16.15 -5.65 -3.18
C VAL A 106 15.38 -4.99 -4.32
N ARG A 107 14.28 -4.29 -3.99
CA ARG A 107 13.44 -3.59 -4.98
C ARG A 107 14.22 -2.36 -5.41
N HIS A 108 15.36 -2.58 -6.05
CA HIS A 108 16.01 -1.58 -6.87
C HIS A 108 15.01 -1.26 -7.97
N LYS A 109 14.39 -0.08 -7.84
CA LYS A 109 13.32 0.47 -8.67
C LYS A 109 11.98 -0.18 -8.34
N ALA A 110 11.13 0.56 -7.61
CA ALA A 110 9.70 0.48 -7.88
C ALA A 110 9.53 0.83 -9.36
N ARG A 111 9.61 -0.18 -10.24
CA ARG A 111 9.13 -0.03 -11.60
C ARG A 111 7.64 0.14 -11.45
N MET A 112 7.13 1.29 -11.85
CA MET A 112 5.70 1.49 -12.04
C MET A 112 5.26 0.45 -13.07
N TYR A 113 4.71 -0.65 -12.59
CA TYR A 113 4.03 -1.60 -13.46
C TYR A 113 2.70 -0.93 -13.78
N VAL A 114 2.64 -0.28 -14.93
CA VAL A 114 1.38 0.25 -15.44
C VAL A 114 0.62 -0.97 -15.94
N PHE A 115 -0.37 -1.40 -15.17
CA PHE A 115 -1.30 -2.40 -15.65
C PHE A 115 -2.07 -1.81 -16.83
N ASP A 116 -2.11 -2.54 -17.93
CA ASP A 116 -3.03 -2.23 -19.01
C ASP A 116 -4.43 -2.63 -18.55
N ILE A 117 -5.26 -1.62 -18.25
CA ILE A 117 -6.62 -1.83 -17.74
C ILE A 117 -7.49 -2.50 -18.80
N GLU A 118 -7.23 -2.27 -20.09
CA GLU A 118 -8.00 -2.88 -21.18
C GLU A 118 -7.72 -4.38 -21.25
N GLN A 119 -6.44 -4.77 -21.19
CA GLN A 119 -6.05 -6.18 -21.12
C GLN A 119 -6.67 -6.88 -19.90
N LEU A 120 -6.65 -6.24 -18.73
CA LEU A 120 -7.24 -6.82 -17.52
C LEU A 120 -8.77 -6.97 -17.59
N LYS A 121 -9.45 -6.11 -18.37
CA LYS A 121 -10.89 -6.25 -18.63
C LYS A 121 -11.17 -7.44 -19.55
N GLU A 122 -10.38 -7.60 -20.61
CA GLU A 122 -10.50 -8.73 -21.56
C GLU A 122 -10.25 -10.07 -20.88
N GLU A 123 -9.26 -10.14 -19.99
CA GLU A 123 -8.94 -11.34 -19.21
C GLU A 123 -9.97 -11.60 -18.07
N GLY A 124 -10.95 -10.72 -17.87
CA GLY A 124 -11.98 -10.85 -16.84
C GLY A 124 -11.47 -10.66 -15.41
N ILE A 125 -10.24 -10.17 -15.24
CA ILE A 125 -9.58 -9.94 -13.95
C ILE A 125 -10.04 -8.61 -13.34
N PHE A 126 -10.43 -7.65 -14.19
CA PHE A 126 -10.89 -6.33 -13.76
C PHE A 126 -12.35 -6.08 -14.14
N ALA A 127 -13.21 -5.99 -13.12
CA ALA A 127 -14.59 -5.52 -13.27
C ALA A 127 -14.67 -4.02 -12.96
N SER A 128 -14.97 -3.22 -13.98
CA SER A 128 -15.11 -1.77 -13.83
C SER A 128 -16.28 -1.43 -12.91
N PRO A 129 -16.08 -0.73 -11.78
CA PRO A 129 -17.17 -0.35 -10.88
C PRO A 129 -18.01 0.79 -11.46
N VAL A 130 -17.47 1.55 -12.41
CA VAL A 130 -18.11 2.70 -13.02
C VAL A 130 -17.81 2.74 -14.51
N ASP A 131 -18.86 2.80 -15.33
CA ASP A 131 -18.74 2.94 -16.78
C ASP A 131 -19.47 4.18 -17.29
N LYS A 132 -18.98 4.75 -18.38
CA LYS A 132 -19.62 5.84 -19.10
C LYS A 132 -20.00 5.36 -20.49
N LEU A 133 -21.29 5.46 -20.82
CA LEU A 133 -21.83 5.01 -22.09
C LEU A 133 -22.47 6.20 -22.81
N PHE A 134 -22.07 6.41 -24.06
CA PHE A 134 -22.62 7.46 -24.91
C PHE A 134 -23.86 6.92 -25.65
N LEU A 135 -24.96 7.64 -25.60
CA LEU A 135 -26.23 7.23 -26.19
C LEU A 135 -26.74 8.28 -27.16
N GLU A 136 -27.18 7.82 -28.32
CA GLU A 136 -28.03 8.59 -29.22
C GLU A 136 -29.47 8.12 -29.09
N LEU A 137 -30.32 8.93 -28.44
CA LEU A 137 -31.70 8.56 -28.18
C LEU A 137 -32.62 9.07 -29.28
N SER A 138 -33.67 8.28 -29.59
CA SER A 138 -34.71 8.71 -30.52
C SER A 138 -35.41 9.98 -29.99
N ARG A 139 -35.82 10.88 -30.87
CA ARG A 139 -36.61 12.05 -30.47
C ARG A 139 -38.07 11.65 -30.14
N PRO A 140 -38.76 12.38 -29.24
CA PRO A 140 -40.18 12.18 -29.02
C PRO A 140 -40.97 12.51 -30.29
N SER A 141 -41.87 11.62 -30.67
CA SER A 141 -42.78 11.81 -31.80
C SER A 141 -44.21 11.42 -31.40
N PRO A 142 -45.25 11.92 -32.10
CA PRO A 142 -46.63 11.54 -31.82
C PRO A 142 -46.88 10.02 -31.93
N ALA A 143 -46.18 9.34 -32.84
CA ALA A 143 -46.26 7.89 -33.01
C ALA A 143 -45.47 7.12 -31.94
N TYR A 144 -44.57 7.78 -31.19
CA TYR A 144 -43.68 7.15 -30.23
C TYR A 144 -43.50 7.99 -28.96
N SER A 145 -44.57 7.99 -28.14
CA SER A 145 -44.66 8.75 -26.90
C SER A 145 -44.24 7.90 -25.69
N ILE A 146 -42.92 7.69 -25.53
CA ILE A 146 -42.34 7.09 -24.31
C ILE A 146 -41.77 8.20 -23.41
N ALA A 147 -41.95 8.01 -22.10
CA ALA A 147 -41.36 8.86 -21.07
C ALA A 147 -39.82 8.89 -21.17
N ASP A 148 -39.20 10.00 -20.76
CA ASP A 148 -37.75 10.20 -20.86
C ASP A 148 -36.94 9.09 -20.15
N ALA A 149 -37.42 8.60 -19.00
CA ALA A 149 -36.80 7.46 -18.31
C ALA A 149 -36.87 6.16 -19.13
N GLY A 150 -38.02 5.88 -19.75
CA GLY A 150 -38.18 4.71 -20.63
C GLY A 150 -37.33 4.82 -21.89
N ARG A 151 -37.20 6.02 -22.45
CA ARG A 151 -36.33 6.32 -23.59
C ARG A 151 -34.87 6.04 -23.27
N LEU A 152 -34.40 6.46 -22.09
CA LEU A 152 -33.06 6.18 -21.61
C LEU A 152 -32.81 4.68 -21.42
N ILE A 153 -33.72 3.99 -20.73
CA ILE A 153 -33.61 2.54 -20.48
C ILE A 153 -33.59 1.78 -21.81
N LYS A 154 -34.47 2.13 -22.75
CA LYS A 154 -34.50 1.52 -24.06
C LYS A 154 -33.20 1.79 -24.84
N GLY A 155 -32.68 3.01 -24.83
CA GLY A 155 -31.40 3.32 -25.49
C GLY A 155 -30.24 2.49 -24.94
N LEU A 156 -30.16 2.32 -23.62
CA LEU A 156 -29.15 1.48 -22.98
C LEU A 156 -29.31 -0.01 -23.35
N ALA A 157 -30.54 -0.51 -23.43
CA ALA A 157 -30.81 -1.88 -23.86
C ALA A 157 -30.46 -2.09 -25.34
N ASP A 158 -30.89 -1.18 -26.23
CA ASP A 158 -30.73 -1.32 -27.68
C ASP A 158 -29.25 -1.17 -28.12
N GLN A 159 -28.47 -0.32 -27.44
CA GLN A 159 -27.08 0.00 -27.85
C GLN A 159 -26.01 -0.79 -27.08
N TYR A 160 -26.28 -1.18 -25.84
CA TYR A 160 -25.28 -1.77 -24.95
C TYR A 160 -25.73 -3.05 -24.22
N ASP A 161 -26.93 -3.58 -24.50
CA ASP A 161 -27.50 -4.76 -23.84
C ASP A 161 -27.57 -4.62 -22.29
N GLU A 162 -27.73 -3.39 -21.81
CA GLU A 162 -27.81 -3.10 -20.37
C GLU A 162 -29.26 -3.14 -19.88
N HIS A 163 -29.55 -4.06 -18.94
CA HIS A 163 -30.90 -4.34 -18.44
C HIS A 163 -31.03 -4.19 -16.93
N GLY A 164 -32.28 -4.05 -16.45
CA GLY A 164 -32.59 -4.15 -15.02
C GLY A 164 -32.00 -3.05 -14.15
N MET A 165 -31.64 -1.91 -14.74
CA MET A 165 -31.02 -0.79 -14.04
C MET A 165 -32.01 0.01 -13.19
N VAL A 166 -31.48 0.72 -12.20
CA VAL A 166 -32.22 1.68 -11.38
C VAL A 166 -31.70 3.08 -11.65
N ILE A 167 -32.58 3.98 -12.07
CA ILE A 167 -32.24 5.39 -12.23
C ILE A 167 -32.40 6.10 -10.88
N GLU A 168 -31.35 6.74 -10.40
CA GLU A 168 -31.43 7.48 -9.14
C GLU A 168 -32.31 8.72 -9.26
N LEU A 169 -32.99 9.08 -8.16
CA LEU A 169 -33.94 10.19 -8.13
C LEU A 169 -33.31 11.51 -8.57
N GLN A 170 -32.05 11.75 -8.23
CA GLN A 170 -31.34 12.98 -8.62
C GLN A 170 -31.15 13.08 -10.13
N VAL A 171 -30.91 11.95 -10.79
CA VAL A 171 -30.83 11.86 -12.26
C VAL A 171 -32.22 12.08 -12.86
N LEU A 172 -33.25 11.37 -12.37
CA LEU A 172 -34.63 11.50 -12.85
C LEU A 172 -35.13 12.95 -12.82
N ARG A 173 -34.79 13.72 -11.78
CA ARG A 173 -35.20 15.13 -11.64
C ARG A 173 -34.63 16.05 -12.73
N ARG A 174 -33.47 15.71 -13.29
CA ARG A 174 -32.78 16.53 -14.29
C ARG A 174 -32.85 15.95 -15.71
N LEU A 175 -33.23 14.68 -15.83
CA LEU A 175 -33.24 13.91 -17.07
C LEU A 175 -33.95 14.64 -18.22
N ARG A 176 -35.15 15.17 -17.98
CA ARG A 176 -35.92 15.90 -19.00
C ARG A 176 -35.13 17.05 -19.63
N ARG A 177 -34.44 17.83 -18.80
CA ARG A 177 -33.68 19.00 -19.26
C ARG A 177 -32.47 18.54 -20.06
N ILE A 178 -31.69 17.63 -19.49
CA ILE A 178 -30.41 17.16 -20.07
C ILE A 178 -30.64 16.50 -21.45
N LEU A 179 -31.65 15.65 -21.59
CA LEU A 179 -31.97 15.02 -22.89
C LEU A 179 -32.24 16.05 -23.99
N ARG A 180 -32.72 17.25 -23.67
CA ARG A 180 -33.09 18.28 -24.65
C ARG A 180 -31.95 19.28 -24.91
N GLU A 181 -31.00 19.41 -24.00
CA GLU A 181 -29.89 20.38 -24.11
C GLU A 181 -28.93 20.05 -25.25
N ASP A 182 -28.64 18.75 -25.46
CA ASP A 182 -27.76 18.29 -26.54
C ASP A 182 -28.49 17.37 -27.54
N ASP A 183 -29.76 17.70 -27.82
CA ASP A 183 -30.56 17.05 -28.87
C ASP A 183 -30.57 15.51 -28.77
N PHE A 184 -30.86 15.00 -27.58
CA PHE A 184 -30.99 13.58 -27.26
C PHE A 184 -29.69 12.76 -27.39
N ARG A 185 -28.53 13.42 -27.47
CA ARG A 185 -27.21 12.80 -27.30
C ARG A 185 -26.74 13.00 -25.87
N VAL A 186 -26.48 11.92 -25.16
CA VAL A 186 -26.17 11.97 -23.72
C VAL A 186 -25.15 10.92 -23.32
N THR A 187 -24.34 11.21 -22.30
CA THR A 187 -23.42 10.22 -21.73
C THR A 187 -23.89 9.82 -20.35
N VAL A 188 -24.28 8.56 -20.19
CA VAL A 188 -24.77 8.03 -18.92
C VAL A 188 -23.61 7.45 -18.13
N THR A 189 -23.57 7.74 -16.83
CA THR A 189 -22.63 7.09 -15.91
C THR A 189 -23.36 6.00 -15.12
N LEU A 190 -22.87 4.77 -15.27
CA LEU A 190 -23.36 3.58 -14.59
C LEU A 190 -22.47 3.24 -13.41
N SER A 191 -23.07 2.88 -12.28
CA SER A 191 -22.40 2.25 -11.14
C SER A 191 -22.76 0.77 -11.12
N ARG A 192 -21.76 -0.10 -11.36
CA ARG A 192 -21.93 -1.55 -11.40
C ARG A 192 -21.88 -2.14 -10.00
N SER A 193 -22.81 -3.04 -9.71
CA SER A 193 -22.74 -3.83 -8.48
C SER A 193 -21.76 -4.98 -8.64
N VAL A 194 -20.85 -5.13 -7.67
CA VAL A 194 -19.98 -6.30 -7.54
C VAL A 194 -20.76 -7.54 -7.07
N ARG A 195 -21.88 -7.33 -6.38
CA ARG A 195 -22.72 -8.39 -5.82
C ARG A 195 -23.90 -8.67 -6.75
N ARG A 196 -24.10 -9.93 -7.14
CA ARG A 196 -25.17 -10.39 -8.06
C ARG A 196 -26.60 -10.00 -7.65
N HIS A 197 -26.82 -9.69 -6.37
CA HIS A 197 -28.13 -9.32 -5.85
C HIS A 197 -28.52 -7.85 -6.09
N PHE A 198 -27.55 -6.94 -6.22
CA PHE A 198 -27.87 -5.52 -6.40
C PHE A 198 -27.86 -5.14 -7.88
N ARG A 199 -28.78 -4.25 -8.24
CA ARG A 199 -28.95 -3.75 -9.60
C ARG A 199 -27.91 -2.67 -9.92
N THR A 200 -27.46 -2.63 -11.16
CA THR A 200 -26.68 -1.51 -11.71
C THR A 200 -27.50 -0.22 -11.60
N ARG A 201 -26.83 0.89 -11.26
CA ARG A 201 -27.47 2.18 -11.06
C ARG A 201 -27.02 3.20 -12.08
N VAL A 202 -27.97 3.95 -12.64
CA VAL A 202 -27.67 5.18 -13.36
C VAL A 202 -27.50 6.29 -12.33
N ILE A 203 -26.25 6.71 -12.13
CA ILE A 203 -25.86 7.69 -11.09
C ILE A 203 -25.66 9.10 -11.64
N ASN A 204 -25.42 9.24 -12.95
CA ASN A 204 -25.29 10.54 -13.61
C ASN A 204 -25.65 10.48 -15.09
N ILE A 205 -25.99 11.63 -15.68
CA ILE A 205 -26.24 11.85 -17.11
C ILE A 205 -25.83 13.26 -17.53
#